data_AF-Q08NB9-F1
#
_entry.id   AF-Q08NB9-F1
#
_cell.length_a   1.000
_cell.length_b   1.000
_cell.length_c   1.000
_cell.angle_alpha   90.00
_cell.angle_beta   90.00
_cell.angle_gamma   90.00
#
_symmetry.space_group_name_H-M   'P 1'
#
loop_
_entity.id
_entity.type
_entity.pdbx_description
1 polymer ?
#
loop_
_entity_poly.entity_id
_entity_poly.type
_entity_poly.pdbx_seq_one_letter_code
_entity_poly.pdbx_strand_id
1 'polypeptide(L)'
;MTNLLPREGWALPNAPRTVAYFCGPQPGPSRPPPPEAHGFPAQETERARRDAVHFLSHDISVLWPRATQPKAPGVFDWTLLVPSNGKQGEARFETQYWRANVDPSERYTLALPGTSKARIRPDRTGFVNLAICGDWVDNGFYIGAAEGAVISGMLAFRAVTGQPLPISGEAFWYR
;
A
#
# COMPACT_ATOMS: atom_id res chain seq x y z
N MET A 1 -12.92 -5.89 -0.49
CA MET A 1 -13.47 -5.12 -1.63
C MET A 1 -14.60 -5.84 -2.37
N THR A 2 -15.20 -6.89 -1.78
CA THR A 2 -16.28 -7.70 -2.42
C THR A 2 -17.48 -6.88 -2.91
N ASN A 3 -17.77 -5.74 -2.28
CA ASN A 3 -18.84 -4.83 -2.69
C ASN A 3 -18.65 -4.23 -4.11
N LEU A 4 -17.45 -4.34 -4.69
CA LEU A 4 -17.16 -3.86 -6.05
C LEU A 4 -17.50 -4.88 -7.14
N LEU A 5 -17.61 -6.18 -6.80
CA LEU A 5 -17.86 -7.25 -7.77
C LEU A 5 -19.03 -7.01 -8.73
N PRO A 6 -20.19 -6.47 -8.30
CA PRO A 6 -21.30 -6.18 -9.21
C PRO A 6 -20.98 -5.14 -10.29
N ARG A 7 -19.89 -4.37 -10.13
CA ARG A 7 -19.43 -3.34 -11.08
C ARG A 7 -18.31 -3.83 -12.00
N GLU A 8 -17.73 -4.99 -11.74
CA GLU A 8 -16.54 -5.50 -12.46
C GLU A 8 -16.88 -6.33 -13.71
N GLY A 9 -18.17 -6.55 -14.01
CA GLY A 9 -18.59 -7.16 -15.29
C GLY A 9 -18.21 -8.64 -15.46
N TRP A 10 -18.02 -9.38 -14.36
CA TRP A 10 -17.63 -10.79 -14.42
C TRP A 10 -18.66 -11.69 -15.10
N ALA A 11 -18.20 -12.52 -16.04
CA ALA A 11 -19.04 -13.50 -16.72
C ALA A 11 -19.32 -14.72 -15.82
N LEU A 12 -20.58 -15.16 -15.77
CA LEU A 12 -20.96 -16.42 -15.13
C LEU A 12 -20.54 -17.62 -15.99
N PRO A 13 -20.22 -18.78 -15.38
CA PRO A 13 -20.28 -19.07 -13.94
C PRO A 13 -19.01 -18.70 -13.16
N ASN A 14 -18.00 -18.10 -13.80
CA ASN A 14 -16.65 -17.93 -13.24
C ASN A 14 -16.48 -16.65 -12.39
N ALA A 15 -17.57 -15.99 -12.02
CA ALA A 15 -17.51 -14.78 -11.22
C ALA A 15 -16.96 -15.07 -9.80
N PRO A 16 -15.95 -14.31 -9.32
CA PRO A 16 -15.49 -14.43 -7.94
C PRO A 16 -16.62 -14.14 -6.96
N ARG A 17 -16.54 -14.79 -5.79
CA ARG A 17 -17.46 -14.51 -4.67
C ARG A 17 -16.90 -13.49 -3.69
N THR A 18 -15.61 -13.20 -3.76
CA THR A 18 -14.89 -12.35 -2.81
C THR A 18 -13.69 -11.72 -3.48
N VAL A 19 -13.40 -10.46 -3.13
CA VAL A 19 -12.17 -9.76 -3.53
C VAL A 19 -11.43 -9.34 -2.27
N ALA A 20 -10.22 -9.87 -2.13
CA ALA A 20 -9.27 -9.48 -1.11
C ALA A 20 -8.18 -8.59 -1.73
N TYR A 21 -7.74 -7.59 -0.97
CA TYR A 21 -6.68 -6.68 -1.36
C TYR A 21 -5.61 -6.67 -0.29
N PHE A 22 -4.39 -6.95 -0.71
CA PHE A 22 -3.22 -6.96 0.15
C PHE A 22 -2.24 -5.93 -0.37
N CYS A 23 -1.69 -5.15 0.56
CA CYS A 23 -0.56 -4.29 0.33
C CYS A 23 0.47 -4.56 1.41
N GLY A 24 1.75 -4.45 1.06
CA GLY A 24 2.85 -4.71 1.97
C GLY A 24 4.09 -3.95 1.55
N PRO A 25 5.01 -3.69 2.49
CA PRO A 25 6.27 -3.05 2.17
C PRO A 25 7.16 -4.02 1.38
N GLN A 26 7.75 -3.53 0.30
CA GLN A 26 8.85 -4.20 -0.38
C GLN A 26 10.15 -3.49 -0.01
N PRO A 27 11.15 -4.19 0.57
CA PRO A 27 12.45 -3.60 0.82
C PRO A 27 13.08 -3.10 -0.48
N GLY A 28 13.32 -1.80 -0.56
CA GLY A 28 13.97 -1.17 -1.71
C GLY A 28 15.42 -0.78 -1.42
N PRO A 29 16.21 -0.44 -2.45
CA PRO A 29 17.56 0.07 -2.25
C PRO A 29 17.52 1.45 -1.56
N SER A 30 18.52 1.69 -0.71
CA SER A 30 18.70 2.95 0.03
C SER A 30 19.00 4.15 -0.87
N ARG A 31 19.46 3.89 -2.10
CA ARG A 31 19.65 4.89 -3.16
C ARG A 31 18.94 4.41 -4.43
N PRO A 32 18.45 5.33 -5.27
CA PRO A 32 17.94 4.95 -6.58
C PRO A 32 18.98 4.16 -7.38
N PRO A 33 18.58 3.12 -8.13
CA PRO A 33 19.49 2.43 -9.03
C PRO A 33 20.00 3.40 -10.12
N PRO A 34 21.19 3.17 -10.67
CA PRO A 34 21.71 4.00 -11.75
C PRO A 34 20.90 3.79 -13.04
N PRO A 35 20.86 4.76 -13.97
CA PRO A 35 20.04 4.68 -15.20
C PRO A 35 20.28 3.43 -16.06
N GLU A 36 21.49 2.86 -16.00
CA GLU A 36 21.92 1.70 -16.78
C GLU A 36 21.38 0.36 -16.20
N ALA A 37 20.81 0.38 -14.99
CA ALA A 37 20.25 -0.79 -14.33
C ALA A 37 18.86 -1.15 -14.89
N HIS A 38 18.76 -1.36 -16.20
CA HIS A 38 17.50 -1.64 -16.89
C HIS A 38 16.81 -2.93 -16.41
N GLY A 39 17.55 -3.85 -15.77
CA GLY A 39 17.00 -5.07 -15.17
C GLY A 39 16.28 -4.85 -13.83
N PHE A 40 16.44 -3.69 -13.19
CA PHE A 40 15.91 -3.43 -11.85
C PHE A 40 14.39 -3.61 -11.75
N PRO A 41 13.56 -3.04 -12.66
CA PRO A 41 12.11 -3.23 -12.60
C PRO A 41 11.71 -4.70 -12.64
N ALA A 42 12.27 -5.48 -13.58
CA ALA A 42 11.93 -6.90 -13.72
C ALA A 42 12.33 -7.73 -12.47
N GLN A 43 13.50 -7.44 -11.90
CA GLN A 43 14.01 -8.13 -10.70
C GLN A 43 13.14 -7.85 -9.47
N GLU A 44 12.75 -6.59 -9.26
CA GLU A 44 11.92 -6.19 -8.13
C GLU A 44 10.45 -6.62 -8.30
N THR A 45 9.94 -6.64 -9.53
CA THR A 45 8.63 -7.25 -9.84
C THR A 45 8.64 -8.75 -9.54
N GLU A 46 9.68 -9.50 -9.92
CA GLU A 46 9.77 -10.92 -9.61
C GLU A 46 9.97 -11.18 -8.10
N ARG A 47 10.67 -10.29 -7.38
CA ARG A 47 10.72 -10.34 -5.91
C ARG A 47 9.31 -10.24 -5.31
N ALA A 48 8.52 -9.24 -5.71
CA ALA A 48 7.15 -9.10 -5.22
C ALA A 48 6.28 -10.31 -5.54
N ARG A 49 6.43 -10.91 -6.73
CA ARG A 49 5.72 -12.14 -7.10
C ARG A 49 6.05 -13.28 -6.14
N ARG A 50 7.34 -13.51 -5.86
CA ARG A 50 7.81 -14.55 -4.94
C ARG A 50 7.31 -14.32 -3.52
N ASP A 51 7.36 -13.08 -3.03
CA ASP A 51 6.89 -12.73 -1.68
C ASP A 51 5.38 -12.96 -1.55
N ALA A 52 4.59 -12.60 -2.58
CA ALA A 52 3.14 -12.85 -2.59
C ALA A 52 2.81 -14.35 -2.64
N VAL A 53 3.51 -15.14 -3.46
CA VAL A 53 3.37 -16.60 -3.51
C VAL A 53 3.76 -17.24 -2.18
N HIS A 54 4.85 -16.77 -1.56
CA HIS A 54 5.28 -17.24 -0.25
C HIS A 54 4.20 -16.98 0.79
N PHE A 55 3.68 -15.76 0.84
CA PHE A 55 2.61 -15.37 1.75
C PHE A 55 1.37 -16.26 1.60
N LEU A 56 0.92 -16.51 0.38
CA LEU A 56 -0.19 -17.43 0.12
C LEU A 56 0.14 -18.86 0.55
N SER A 57 1.36 -19.32 0.32
CA SER A 57 1.73 -20.72 0.57
C SER A 57 1.98 -21.03 2.05
N HIS A 58 2.44 -20.06 2.84
CA HIS A 58 2.93 -20.29 4.20
C HIS A 58 2.16 -19.52 5.28
N ASP A 59 1.70 -18.31 4.97
CA ASP A 59 1.27 -17.36 6.00
C ASP A 59 -0.25 -17.13 6.00
N ILE A 60 -0.90 -17.19 4.83
CA ILE A 60 -2.31 -16.83 4.67
C ILE A 60 -3.25 -17.73 5.49
N SER A 61 -2.84 -18.96 5.80
CA SER A 61 -3.66 -19.92 6.54
C SER A 61 -4.00 -19.45 7.96
N VAL A 62 -3.18 -18.55 8.54
CA VAL A 62 -3.45 -17.89 9.82
C VAL A 62 -4.70 -17.00 9.73
N LEU A 63 -4.87 -16.30 8.61
CA LEU A 63 -6.01 -15.42 8.36
C LEU A 63 -7.20 -16.21 7.80
N TRP A 64 -6.94 -17.14 6.89
CA TRP A 64 -7.92 -17.94 6.17
C TRP A 64 -7.66 -19.43 6.36
N PRO A 65 -8.02 -20.02 7.51
CA PRO A 65 -7.73 -21.43 7.80
C PRO A 65 -8.41 -22.40 6.82
N ARG A 66 -9.54 -21.98 6.23
CA ARG A 66 -10.27 -22.74 5.20
C ARG A 66 -9.78 -22.50 3.77
N ALA A 67 -8.72 -21.71 3.57
CA ALA A 67 -8.08 -21.53 2.26
C ALA A 67 -6.97 -22.57 1.99
N THR A 68 -7.02 -23.70 2.69
CA THR A 68 -6.06 -24.78 2.56
C THR A 68 -6.72 -26.03 1.99
N GLN A 69 -5.92 -26.91 1.40
CA GLN A 69 -6.42 -28.15 0.79
C GLN A 69 -7.05 -29.06 1.86
N PRO A 70 -8.26 -29.61 1.64
CA PRO A 70 -8.92 -30.46 2.63
C PRO A 70 -8.12 -31.69 3.06
N LYS A 71 -7.28 -32.22 2.15
CA LYS A 71 -6.44 -33.40 2.39
C LYS A 71 -5.00 -33.07 2.78
N ALA A 72 -4.63 -31.79 2.79
CA ALA A 72 -3.30 -31.32 3.16
C ALA A 72 -3.41 -29.96 3.88
N PRO A 73 -3.82 -29.96 5.16
CA PRO A 73 -3.90 -28.74 5.97
C PRO A 73 -2.56 -27.98 5.96
N GLY A 74 -2.61 -26.67 5.79
CA GLY A 74 -1.44 -25.80 5.66
C GLY A 74 -0.96 -25.60 4.22
N VAL A 75 -1.37 -26.44 3.26
CA VAL A 75 -1.09 -26.21 1.83
C VAL A 75 -2.20 -25.35 1.25
N PHE A 76 -1.85 -24.19 0.69
CA PHE A 76 -2.82 -23.30 0.06
C PHE A 76 -3.61 -23.98 -1.07
N ASP A 77 -4.92 -23.76 -1.09
CA ASP A 77 -5.77 -24.22 -2.18
C ASP A 77 -5.78 -23.20 -3.33
N TRP A 78 -4.87 -23.40 -4.28
CA TRP A 78 -4.76 -22.60 -5.50
C TRP A 78 -6.04 -22.57 -6.35
N THR A 79 -6.96 -23.52 -6.16
CA THR A 79 -8.22 -23.54 -6.91
C THR A 79 -9.17 -22.41 -6.51
N LEU A 80 -8.91 -21.75 -5.37
CA LEU A 80 -9.66 -20.59 -4.88
C LEU A 80 -9.38 -19.31 -5.68
N LEU A 81 -8.27 -19.26 -6.44
CA LEU A 81 -7.94 -18.12 -7.29
C LEU A 81 -8.69 -18.21 -8.62
N VAL A 82 -9.38 -17.11 -8.98
CA VAL A 82 -10.19 -16.98 -10.20
C VAL A 82 -9.89 -15.65 -10.93
N PRO A 83 -10.02 -15.60 -12.26
CA PRO A 83 -10.17 -16.75 -13.15
C PRO A 83 -8.90 -17.59 -13.17
N SER A 84 -8.94 -18.82 -13.67
CA SER A 84 -7.73 -19.65 -13.78
C SER A 84 -7.06 -19.58 -15.15
N ASN A 85 -7.79 -19.17 -16.19
CA ASN A 85 -7.35 -19.16 -17.59
C ASN A 85 -6.61 -20.45 -18.01
N GLY A 86 -7.06 -21.62 -17.52
CA GLY A 86 -6.45 -22.93 -17.79
C GLY A 86 -5.20 -23.25 -16.96
N LYS A 87 -4.70 -22.33 -16.13
CA LYS A 87 -3.56 -22.54 -15.23
C LYS A 87 -3.92 -23.46 -14.05
N GLN A 88 -2.92 -24.13 -13.52
CA GLN A 88 -3.05 -25.09 -12.41
C GLN A 88 -2.01 -24.81 -11.32
N GLY A 89 -2.34 -25.15 -10.07
CA GLY A 89 -1.46 -24.92 -8.92
C GLY A 89 -1.04 -23.46 -8.79
N GLU A 90 0.21 -23.24 -8.38
CA GLU A 90 0.82 -21.91 -8.21
C GLU A 90 0.70 -21.02 -9.45
N ALA A 91 0.74 -21.60 -10.66
CA ALA A 91 0.64 -20.83 -11.90
C ALA A 91 -0.69 -20.07 -12.04
N ARG A 92 -1.70 -20.37 -11.22
CA ARG A 92 -2.92 -19.56 -11.13
C ARG A 92 -2.66 -18.16 -10.57
N PHE A 93 -1.60 -17.95 -9.80
CA PHE A 93 -1.24 -16.61 -9.31
C PHE A 93 -1.02 -15.62 -10.47
N GLU A 94 -0.49 -16.08 -11.60
CA GLU A 94 -0.23 -15.25 -12.80
C GLU A 94 -1.50 -14.66 -13.44
N THR A 95 -2.68 -15.16 -13.07
CA THR A 95 -3.97 -14.68 -13.56
C THR A 95 -4.60 -13.61 -12.67
N GLN A 96 -3.99 -13.37 -11.51
CA GLN A 96 -4.45 -12.40 -10.54
C GLN A 96 -3.79 -11.04 -10.82
N TYR A 97 -4.43 -9.96 -10.39
CA TYR A 97 -3.77 -8.65 -10.40
C TYR A 97 -2.80 -8.55 -9.22
N TRP A 98 -1.54 -8.25 -9.54
CA TRP A 98 -0.49 -7.94 -8.57
C TRP A 98 0.49 -6.97 -9.21
N ARG A 99 1.18 -6.19 -8.39
CA ARG A 99 2.12 -5.18 -8.85
C ARG A 99 3.19 -4.91 -7.79
N ALA A 100 4.41 -4.71 -8.24
CA ALA A 100 5.47 -4.08 -7.46
C ALA A 100 5.52 -2.58 -7.80
N ASN A 101 5.61 -1.74 -6.78
CA ASN A 101 5.82 -0.31 -6.94
C ASN A 101 7.32 -0.03 -7.15
N VAL A 102 7.78 -0.22 -8.38
CA VAL A 102 9.22 -0.18 -8.74
C VAL A 102 9.68 1.22 -9.14
N ASP A 103 8.76 2.10 -9.56
CA ASP A 103 9.13 3.45 -9.96
C ASP A 103 9.47 4.29 -8.71
N PRO A 104 10.51 5.13 -8.74
CA PRO A 104 10.83 6.02 -7.62
C PRO A 104 9.67 6.88 -7.13
N SER A 105 8.78 7.32 -8.03
CA SER A 105 7.59 8.11 -7.71
C SER A 105 6.48 7.32 -7.01
N GLU A 106 6.51 5.99 -7.10
CA GLU A 106 5.55 5.08 -6.46
C GLU A 106 5.94 4.73 -5.02
N ARG A 107 7.09 5.22 -4.54
CA ARG A 107 7.56 5.00 -3.18
C ARG A 107 6.67 5.73 -2.18
N TYR A 108 6.29 5.01 -1.14
CA TYR A 108 5.42 5.51 -0.09
C TYR A 108 6.21 6.05 1.09
N THR A 109 5.79 7.19 1.65
CA THR A 109 6.42 7.77 2.84
C THR A 109 6.02 6.98 4.08
N LEU A 110 6.93 6.16 4.60
CA LEU A 110 6.69 5.33 5.77
C LEU A 110 6.68 6.16 7.08
N ALA A 111 5.96 5.65 8.08
CA ALA A 111 6.06 6.09 9.47
C ALA A 111 6.84 5.05 10.28
N LEU A 112 8.16 5.14 10.21
CA LEU A 112 9.04 4.26 10.96
C LEU A 112 9.26 4.81 12.38
N PRO A 113 9.50 3.93 13.37
CA PRO A 113 9.82 4.36 14.72
C PRO A 113 11.01 5.34 14.75
N GLY A 114 10.82 6.50 15.41
CA GLY A 114 11.86 7.51 15.59
C GLY A 114 12.21 8.37 14.36
N THR A 115 11.48 8.27 13.25
CA THR A 115 11.78 9.01 12.02
C THR A 115 10.92 10.26 11.78
N SER A 116 9.93 10.54 12.65
CA SER A 116 9.02 11.70 12.51
C SER A 116 9.77 13.03 12.43
N LYS A 117 10.92 13.16 13.11
CA LYS A 117 11.81 14.32 13.07
C LYS A 117 12.30 14.73 11.67
N ALA A 118 12.22 13.83 10.69
CA ALA A 118 12.59 14.11 9.30
C ALA A 118 11.48 14.82 8.52
N ARG A 119 10.26 14.91 9.06
CA ARG A 119 9.11 15.54 8.41
C ARG A 119 9.10 17.04 8.69
N ILE A 120 8.84 17.83 7.66
CA ILE A 120 8.77 19.29 7.76
C ILE A 120 7.34 19.66 8.12
N ARG A 121 7.16 20.54 9.11
CA ARG A 121 5.83 21.06 9.47
C ARG A 121 5.34 22.05 8.40
N PRO A 122 4.04 22.04 8.01
CA PRO A 122 3.48 22.92 6.98
C PRO A 122 3.85 24.41 7.07
N ASP A 123 3.96 24.94 8.29
CA ASP A 123 4.25 26.34 8.63
C ASP A 123 5.72 26.60 9.00
N ARG A 124 6.60 25.59 8.92
CA ARG A 124 8.03 25.67 9.31
C ARG A 124 8.98 25.24 8.21
N THR A 125 8.71 25.71 6.98
CA THR A 125 9.55 25.46 5.81
C THR A 125 10.89 26.21 5.84
N GLY A 126 11.01 27.22 6.71
CA GLY A 126 12.14 28.16 6.74
C GLY A 126 11.96 29.39 5.84
N PHE A 127 10.87 29.45 5.07
CA PHE A 127 10.53 30.57 4.19
C PHE A 127 9.24 31.25 4.65
N VAL A 128 9.21 32.58 4.63
CA VAL A 128 8.06 33.37 5.08
C VAL A 128 6.85 33.29 4.15
N ASN A 129 7.05 32.88 2.90
CA ASN A 129 6.06 32.86 1.83
C ASN A 129 5.84 31.48 1.22
N LEU A 130 6.25 30.41 1.91
CA LEU A 130 6.05 29.03 1.46
C LEU A 130 5.45 28.18 2.59
N ALA A 131 4.25 27.68 2.35
CA ALA A 131 3.66 26.60 3.13
C ALA A 131 3.61 25.32 2.25
N ILE A 132 3.69 24.16 2.90
CA ILE A 132 3.62 22.85 2.23
C ILE A 132 2.46 22.03 2.80
N CYS A 133 1.90 21.15 1.98
CA CYS A 133 0.89 20.19 2.42
C CYS A 133 1.09 18.83 1.72
N GLY A 134 0.55 17.80 2.33
CA GLY A 134 0.70 16.40 1.95
C GLY A 134 0.71 15.49 3.18
N ASP A 135 0.48 14.21 2.99
CA ASP A 135 0.57 13.18 4.04
C ASP A 135 2.01 12.86 4.48
N TRP A 136 3.00 13.37 3.75
CA TRP A 136 4.44 13.22 4.01
C TRP A 136 5.01 14.29 4.97
N VAL A 137 4.24 15.34 5.28
CA VAL A 137 4.66 16.44 6.17
C VAL A 137 4.43 16.08 7.65
N ASP A 138 4.88 16.95 8.56
CA ASP A 138 4.54 16.86 9.97
C ASP A 138 3.13 17.42 10.22
N ASN A 139 2.15 16.52 10.14
CA ASN A 139 0.73 16.78 10.33
C ASN A 139 0.16 16.10 11.59
N GLY A 140 0.99 15.45 12.41
CA GLY A 140 0.57 14.65 13.56
C GLY A 140 -0.17 13.34 13.22
N PHE A 141 -0.42 13.03 11.95
CA PHE A 141 -1.09 11.81 11.48
C PHE A 141 -0.27 11.16 10.36
N TYR A 142 0.75 10.39 10.75
CA TYR A 142 1.78 9.87 9.84
C TYR A 142 1.37 8.61 9.10
N ILE A 143 0.14 8.56 8.60
CA ILE A 143 -0.36 7.50 7.74
C ILE A 143 -0.74 8.17 6.42
N GLY A 144 -0.28 7.63 5.30
CA GLY A 144 -0.70 8.07 3.98
C GLY A 144 -2.18 7.77 3.77
N ALA A 145 -2.96 8.79 4.05
CA ALA A 145 -4.40 8.75 4.14
C ALA A 145 -4.93 10.13 3.77
N ALA A 146 -6.17 10.17 3.27
CA ALA A 146 -6.82 11.41 2.90
C ALA A 146 -6.92 12.37 4.10
N GLU A 147 -7.14 11.83 5.29
CA GLU A 147 -7.22 12.56 6.56
C GLU A 147 -5.92 13.30 6.87
N GLY A 148 -4.77 12.65 6.71
CA GLY A 148 -3.46 13.28 6.92
C GLY A 148 -3.20 14.41 5.92
N ALA A 149 -3.58 14.21 4.65
CA ALA A 149 -3.49 15.25 3.63
C ALA A 149 -4.42 16.44 3.95
N VAL A 150 -5.66 16.20 4.37
CA VAL A 150 -6.61 17.26 4.77
C VAL A 150 -6.10 18.04 5.98
N ILE A 151 -5.65 17.35 7.03
CA ILE A 151 -5.06 17.99 8.22
C ILE A 151 -3.89 18.90 7.82
N SER A 152 -3.00 18.42 6.95
CA SER A 152 -1.88 19.23 6.47
C SER A 152 -2.31 20.47 5.68
N GLY A 153 -3.37 20.36 4.88
CA GLY A 153 -3.95 21.48 4.14
C GLY A 153 -4.54 22.53 5.08
N MET A 154 -5.21 22.10 6.15
CA MET A 154 -5.72 23.01 7.19
C MET A 154 -4.59 23.73 7.94
N LEU A 155 -3.47 23.03 8.21
CA LEU A 155 -2.27 23.65 8.78
C LEU A 155 -1.65 24.69 7.83
N ALA A 156 -1.52 24.36 6.55
CA ALA A 156 -1.04 25.28 5.53
C ALA A 156 -1.97 26.50 5.37
N PHE A 157 -3.29 26.31 5.45
CA PHE A 157 -4.26 27.40 5.45
C PHE A 157 -4.02 28.39 6.59
N ARG A 158 -3.82 27.91 7.82
CA ARG A 158 -3.48 28.76 8.98
C ARG A 158 -2.18 29.54 8.73
N ALA A 159 -1.17 28.87 8.16
CA ALA A 159 0.12 29.49 7.86
C ALA A 159 0.01 30.63 6.84
N VAL A 160 -0.77 30.43 5.78
CA VAL A 160 -0.93 31.40 4.68
C VAL A 160 -1.82 32.57 5.09
N THR A 161 -2.89 32.32 5.87
CA THR A 161 -3.92 33.33 6.15
C THR A 161 -3.79 33.99 7.52
N GLY A 162 -3.06 33.37 8.45
CA GLY A 162 -3.05 33.75 9.87
C GLY A 162 -4.37 33.51 10.59
N GLN A 163 -5.38 32.92 9.94
CA GLN A 163 -6.69 32.70 10.53
C GLN A 163 -6.73 31.43 11.38
N PRO A 164 -7.43 31.45 12.53
CA PRO A 164 -7.66 30.25 13.30
C PRO A 164 -8.63 29.32 12.56
N LEU A 165 -8.29 28.04 12.49
CA LEU A 165 -9.17 26.99 11.97
C LEU A 165 -9.05 25.75 12.86
N PRO A 166 -10.04 25.39 13.68
CA PRO A 166 -9.96 24.19 14.52
C PRO A 166 -9.71 22.92 13.69
N ILE A 167 -8.73 22.09 14.09
CA ILE A 167 -8.41 20.82 13.42
C ILE A 167 -8.66 19.68 14.40
N SER A 168 -9.60 18.80 14.06
CA SER A 168 -9.86 17.59 14.86
C SER A 168 -8.66 16.64 14.76
N GLY A 169 -8.20 16.09 15.90
CA GLY A 169 -7.08 15.14 15.92
C GLY A 169 -5.68 15.76 16.05
N GLU A 170 -5.51 17.08 15.90
CA GLU A 170 -4.20 17.75 15.94
C GLU A 170 -3.46 17.57 17.29
N ALA A 171 -4.21 17.46 18.39
CA ALA A 171 -3.66 17.36 19.74
C ALA A 171 -3.51 15.91 20.28
N PHE A 172 -3.94 14.89 19.53
CA PHE A 172 -3.98 13.51 20.04
C PHE A 172 -2.60 12.87 20.23
N TRP A 173 -1.56 13.36 19.55
CA TRP A 173 -0.28 12.67 19.41
C TRP A 173 0.92 13.40 20.04
N TYR A 174 0.69 14.56 20.66
CA TYR A 174 1.73 15.37 21.31
C TYR A 174 1.71 15.24 22.85
N ARG A 175 1.09 14.18 23.39
CA ARG A 175 1.13 13.83 24.82
C ARG A 175 2.05 12.64 25.06
#